data_AF-A0A2J0MIX9-F1
#
_entry.id   AF-A0A2J0MIX9-F1
#
_cell.length_a   1.000
_cell.length_b   1.000
_cell.length_c   1.000
_cell.angle_alpha   90.00
_cell.angle_beta   90.00
_cell.angle_gamma   90.00
#
_symmetry.space_group_name_H-M   'P 1'
#
loop_
_entity.id
_entity.type
_entity.pdbx_description
1 polymer ?
#
loop_
_entity_poly.entity_id
_entity_poly.type
_entity_poly.pdbx_seq_one_letter_code
_entity_poly.pdbx_strand_id
1 'polypeptide(L)'
;MVTIFRKNNKLIYKSKSGLMNKKEITKAEKIYKELSINLSSLEKSLSTEKNVLRKWYKVGFVLKKLVKKYKLEELNEYESFWISVYDYVPKLIQKNTIPKRSINWKQNHFYQCMQMTKYNWKTVMSIGNWSIWREIFDNKKIIEDNRILSWVIEKLKKFKKYKLGHKDIRPFLYAVSNRLKKIDTSVLTQKELYYKLDQINFRIDPLNKKIEFNYVQK
;
A
#
# COMPACT_ATOMS: atom_id res chain seq x y z
N MET A 1 -8.81 6.98 20.29
CA MET A 1 -9.78 7.36 19.22
C MET A 1 -10.77 6.24 19.05
N VAL A 2 -12.06 6.57 18.92
CA VAL A 2 -13.08 5.58 18.53
C VAL A 2 -13.01 5.33 17.02
N THR A 3 -12.94 4.08 16.59
CA THR A 3 -13.15 3.70 15.19
C THR A 3 -14.57 3.21 15.01
N ILE A 4 -15.21 3.61 13.92
CA ILE A 4 -16.55 3.16 13.57
C ILE A 4 -16.46 2.26 12.35
N PHE A 5 -17.08 1.08 12.45
CA PHE A 5 -17.21 0.13 11.34
C PHE A 5 -18.63 -0.46 11.32
N ARG A 6 -19.04 -1.05 10.21
CA ARG A 6 -20.34 -1.72 10.07
C ARG A 6 -20.20 -3.21 10.32
N LYS A 7 -21.13 -3.77 11.09
CA LYS A 7 -21.34 -5.22 11.20
C LYS A 7 -22.84 -5.47 11.20
N ASN A 8 -23.32 -6.33 10.30
CA ASN A 8 -24.75 -6.67 10.16
C ASN A 8 -25.64 -5.41 10.07
N ASN A 9 -25.22 -4.42 9.25
CA ASN A 9 -25.90 -3.14 9.06
C ASN A 9 -26.02 -2.23 10.30
N LYS A 10 -25.33 -2.54 11.41
CA LYS A 10 -25.22 -1.70 12.60
C LYS A 10 -23.84 -1.05 12.67
N LEU A 11 -23.79 0.21 13.12
CA LEU A 11 -22.54 0.89 13.44
C LEU A 11 -21.99 0.33 14.75
N ILE A 12 -20.74 -0.10 14.72
CA ILE A 12 -19.99 -0.54 15.89
C ILE A 12 -18.89 0.47 16.16
N TYR A 13 -18.87 0.95 17.39
CA TYR A 13 -17.83 1.82 17.93
C TYR A 13 -16.80 0.95 18.66
N LYS A 14 -15.53 1.10 18.31
CA LYS A 14 -14.43 0.37 18.96
C LYS A 14 -13.34 1.33 19.38
N SER A 15 -12.96 1.23 20.65
CA SER A 15 -11.81 1.92 21.23
C SER A 15 -10.83 0.88 21.76
N LYS A 16 -9.52 1.09 21.59
CA LYS A 16 -8.50 0.20 22.17
C LYS A 16 -8.47 0.29 23.69
N SER A 17 -8.83 1.44 24.27
CA SER A 17 -8.86 1.65 25.72
C SER A 17 -10.19 1.23 26.38
N GLY A 18 -11.18 0.76 25.61
CA GLY A 18 -12.52 0.42 26.11
C GLY A 18 -13.38 1.63 26.52
N LEU A 19 -12.77 2.73 26.93
CA LEU A 19 -13.42 3.99 27.26
C LEU A 19 -13.58 4.85 26.00
N MET A 20 -14.76 5.45 25.86
CA MET A 20 -15.13 6.31 24.73
C MET A 20 -15.74 7.59 25.27
N ASN A 21 -15.08 8.73 25.08
CA ASN A 21 -15.68 10.01 25.44
C ASN A 21 -16.47 10.60 24.25
N LYS A 22 -17.41 11.52 24.55
CA LYS A 22 -18.28 12.14 23.53
C LYS A 22 -17.51 12.83 22.41
N LYS A 23 -16.38 13.48 22.73
CA LYS A 23 -15.54 14.17 21.73
C LYS A 23 -14.92 13.19 20.73
N GLU A 24 -14.45 12.04 21.20
CA GLU A 24 -13.88 11.00 20.35
C GLU A 24 -14.93 10.36 19.45
N ILE A 25 -16.13 10.11 19.97
CA ILE A 25 -17.27 9.59 19.18
C ILE A 25 -17.63 10.58 18.08
N THR A 26 -17.83 11.87 18.40
CA THR A 26 -18.16 12.89 17.40
C THR A 26 -17.06 13.04 16.33
N LYS A 27 -15.78 12.96 16.73
CA LYS A 27 -14.67 12.98 15.78
C LYS A 27 -14.72 11.76 14.85
N ALA A 28 -14.97 10.58 15.40
CA ALA A 28 -15.09 9.34 14.64
C ALA A 28 -16.26 9.38 13.66
N GLU A 29 -17.43 9.86 14.07
CA GLU A 29 -18.61 10.04 13.23
C GLU A 29 -18.37 11.03 12.09
N LYS A 30 -17.64 12.12 12.35
CA LYS A 30 -17.24 13.08 11.33
C LYS A 30 -16.34 12.44 10.27
N ILE A 31 -15.33 11.67 10.72
CA ILE A 31 -14.43 10.92 9.81
C ILE A 31 -15.24 9.89 9.02
N TYR A 32 -16.12 9.14 9.69
CA TYR A 32 -17.00 8.13 9.10
C TYR A 32 -17.87 8.73 7.98
N LYS A 33 -18.52 9.87 8.27
CA LYS A 33 -19.38 10.58 7.32
C LYS A 33 -18.60 11.11 6.12
N GLU A 34 -17.45 11.76 6.35
CA GLU A 34 -16.62 12.26 5.24
C GLU A 34 -16.03 11.12 4.39
N LEU A 35 -15.61 10.02 5.02
CA LEU A 35 -15.12 8.84 4.30
C LEU A 35 -16.22 8.27 3.39
N SER A 36 -17.44 8.11 3.93
CA SER A 36 -18.60 7.67 3.16
C SER A 36 -18.90 8.57 1.96
N ILE A 37 -18.94 9.89 2.16
CA ILE A 37 -19.24 10.86 1.10
C ILE A 37 -18.17 10.82 0.00
N ASN A 38 -16.89 10.90 0.40
CA ASN A 38 -15.77 10.95 -0.54
C ASN A 38 -15.65 9.66 -1.34
N LEU A 39 -15.79 8.49 -0.69
CA LEU A 39 -15.68 7.21 -1.39
C LEU A 39 -16.90 6.94 -2.27
N SER A 40 -18.11 7.32 -1.87
CA SER A 40 -19.31 7.16 -2.71
C SER A 40 -19.25 8.04 -3.96
N SER A 41 -18.81 9.30 -3.81
CA SER A 41 -18.58 10.20 -4.93
C SER A 41 -17.51 9.65 -5.88
N LEU A 42 -16.41 9.17 -5.30
CA LEU A 42 -15.33 8.57 -6.06
C LEU A 42 -15.80 7.32 -6.81
N GLU A 43 -16.58 6.45 -6.19
CA GLU A 43 -17.13 5.24 -6.81
C GLU A 43 -17.90 5.56 -8.10
N LYS A 44 -18.77 6.57 -8.07
CA LYS A 44 -19.47 7.06 -9.27
C LYS A 44 -18.49 7.48 -10.36
N SER A 45 -17.47 8.28 -10.02
CA SER A 45 -16.43 8.73 -10.97
C SER A 45 -15.52 7.60 -11.49
N LEU A 46 -15.41 6.50 -10.74
CA LEU A 46 -14.56 5.35 -11.07
C LEU A 46 -15.28 4.26 -11.87
N SER A 47 -16.62 4.34 -11.98
CA SER A 47 -17.42 3.40 -12.77
C SER A 47 -16.99 3.37 -14.24
N THR A 48 -16.57 4.52 -14.80
CA THR A 48 -16.12 4.67 -16.19
C THR A 48 -14.60 4.53 -16.37
N GLU A 49 -13.83 4.45 -15.28
CA GLU A 49 -12.36 4.35 -15.34
C GLU A 49 -11.93 2.92 -15.69
N LYS A 50 -11.56 2.72 -16.97
CA LYS A 50 -11.04 1.44 -17.48
C LYS A 50 -9.62 1.13 -17.00
N ASN A 51 -8.81 2.15 -16.67
CA ASN A 51 -7.45 1.94 -16.20
C ASN A 51 -7.45 1.57 -14.71
N VAL A 52 -7.28 0.28 -14.42
CA VAL A 52 -7.27 -0.27 -13.06
C VAL A 52 -6.22 0.40 -12.16
N LEU A 53 -5.03 0.72 -12.70
CA LEU A 53 -3.99 1.40 -11.92
C LEU A 53 -4.41 2.83 -11.56
N ARG A 54 -4.99 3.57 -12.52
CA ARG A 54 -5.48 4.93 -12.27
C ARG A 54 -6.64 4.93 -11.29
N LYS A 55 -7.52 3.93 -11.38
CA LYS A 55 -8.62 3.69 -10.43
C LYS A 55 -8.08 3.60 -9.00
N TRP A 56 -7.12 2.71 -8.75
CA TRP A 56 -6.54 2.53 -7.41
C TRP A 56 -5.69 3.71 -6.95
N TYR A 57 -5.02 4.41 -7.86
CA TYR A 57 -4.30 5.65 -7.53
C TYR A 57 -5.23 6.75 -7.03
N LYS A 58 -6.37 6.96 -7.69
CA LYS A 58 -7.40 7.93 -7.25
C LYS A 58 -7.96 7.57 -5.87
N VAL A 59 -8.25 6.29 -5.62
CA VAL A 59 -8.66 5.79 -4.29
C VAL A 59 -7.62 6.13 -3.23
N GLY A 60 -6.36 5.78 -3.48
CA GLY A 60 -5.26 6.09 -2.57
C GLY A 60 -5.11 7.59 -2.27
N PHE A 61 -5.38 8.45 -3.26
CA PHE A 61 -5.23 9.89 -3.12
C PHE A 61 -6.30 10.50 -2.21
N VAL A 62 -7.55 10.05 -2.33
CA VAL A 62 -8.65 10.42 -1.43
C VAL A 62 -8.32 10.00 0.00
N LEU A 63 -7.86 8.76 0.19
CA LEU A 63 -7.48 8.23 1.50
C LEU A 63 -6.32 9.01 2.11
N LYS A 64 -5.29 9.36 1.32
CA LYS A 64 -4.16 10.19 1.77
C LYS A 64 -4.63 11.55 2.29
N LYS A 65 -5.60 12.19 1.62
CA LYS A 65 -6.15 13.47 2.09
C LYS A 65 -6.84 13.33 3.44
N LEU A 66 -7.63 12.28 3.64
CA LEU A 66 -8.32 12.02 4.91
C LEU A 66 -7.32 11.70 6.04
N VAL A 67 -6.35 10.82 5.78
CA VAL A 67 -5.30 10.46 6.74
C VAL A 67 -4.55 11.70 7.21
N LYS A 68 -4.16 12.60 6.29
CA LYS A 68 -3.49 13.86 6.62
C LYS A 68 -4.40 14.83 7.38
N LYS A 69 -5.62 15.07 6.89
CA LYS A 69 -6.58 16.02 7.50
C LYS A 69 -6.86 15.69 8.96
N TYR A 70 -6.96 14.40 9.30
CA TYR A 70 -7.30 13.95 10.64
C TYR A 70 -6.12 13.47 11.48
N LYS A 71 -4.89 13.57 10.94
CA LYS A 71 -3.66 13.06 11.55
C LYS A 71 -3.79 11.61 12.01
N LEU A 72 -4.34 10.75 11.14
CA LEU A 72 -4.69 9.37 11.53
C LEU A 72 -3.47 8.51 11.87
N GLU A 73 -2.29 8.85 11.36
CA GLU A 73 -1.03 8.14 11.61
C GLU A 73 -0.56 8.29 13.08
N GLU A 74 -0.98 9.35 13.77
CA GLU A 74 -0.64 9.62 15.17
C GLU A 74 -1.55 8.85 16.14
N LEU A 75 -2.53 8.10 15.62
CA LEU A 75 -3.58 7.49 16.42
C LEU A 75 -3.30 6.02 16.66
N ASN A 76 -3.49 5.57 17.89
CA ASN A 76 -3.36 4.18 18.30
C ASN A 76 -4.24 3.23 17.47
N GLU A 77 -5.32 3.74 16.88
CA GLU A 77 -6.33 3.00 16.11
C GLU A 77 -6.15 3.09 14.59
N TYR A 78 -5.01 3.59 14.10
CA TYR A 78 -4.71 3.69 12.66
C TYR A 78 -4.94 2.39 11.88
N GLU A 79 -4.63 1.24 12.50
CA GLU A 79 -4.91 -0.08 11.93
C GLU A 79 -6.40 -0.35 11.74
N SER A 80 -7.23 0.03 12.72
CA SER A 80 -8.68 -0.19 12.68
C SER A 80 -9.35 0.68 11.62
N PHE A 81 -8.81 1.88 11.36
CA PHE A 81 -9.26 2.73 10.26
C PHE A 81 -9.20 2.00 8.92
N TRP A 82 -8.10 1.33 8.60
CA TRP A 82 -7.94 0.63 7.30
C TRP A 82 -8.92 -0.51 7.11
N ILE A 83 -9.34 -1.16 8.20
CA ILE A 83 -10.37 -2.19 8.18
C ILE A 83 -11.73 -1.54 7.89
N SER A 84 -12.06 -0.43 8.55
CA SER A 84 -13.34 0.28 8.36
C SER A 84 -13.56 0.75 6.92
N VAL A 85 -12.50 1.03 6.15
CA VAL A 85 -12.63 1.45 4.75
C VAL A 85 -13.41 0.43 3.91
N TYR A 86 -13.32 -0.87 4.22
CA TYR A 86 -14.03 -1.92 3.49
C TYR A 86 -15.57 -1.77 3.55
N ASP A 87 -16.10 -1.13 4.58
CA ASP A 87 -17.55 -0.96 4.77
C ASP A 87 -18.20 0.00 3.76
N TYR A 88 -17.40 0.85 3.12
CA TYR A 88 -17.90 1.96 2.28
C TYR A 88 -17.64 1.78 0.80
N VAL A 89 -16.78 0.83 0.46
CA VAL A 89 -16.44 0.51 -0.92
C VAL A 89 -16.71 -0.97 -1.24
N PRO A 90 -17.80 -1.60 -0.72
CA PRO A 90 -18.08 -3.01 -1.00
C PRO A 90 -18.23 -3.27 -2.50
N LYS A 91 -18.79 -2.28 -3.24
CA LYS A 91 -18.95 -2.32 -4.69
C LYS A 91 -17.62 -2.24 -5.46
N LEU A 92 -16.56 -1.66 -4.88
CA LEU A 92 -15.23 -1.63 -5.52
C LEU A 92 -14.45 -2.94 -5.35
N ILE A 93 -14.76 -3.76 -4.34
CA ILE A 93 -13.96 -4.95 -3.99
C ILE A 93 -14.66 -6.26 -4.42
N GLN A 94 -15.89 -6.18 -4.97
CA GLN A 94 -16.69 -7.30 -5.49
C GLN A 94 -16.91 -8.47 -4.50
N LYS A 95 -16.57 -8.28 -3.21
CA LYS A 95 -16.79 -9.27 -2.15
C LYS A 95 -17.26 -8.56 -0.89
N ASN A 96 -18.40 -8.98 -0.36
CA ASN A 96 -18.97 -8.51 0.90
C ASN A 96 -18.20 -9.06 2.14
N THR A 97 -16.92 -9.40 1.98
CA THR A 97 -16.08 -9.95 3.04
C THR A 97 -14.72 -9.28 3.04
N ILE A 98 -14.26 -8.92 4.25
CA ILE A 98 -12.92 -8.38 4.46
C ILE A 98 -11.92 -9.51 4.18
N PRO A 99 -11.00 -9.36 3.21
CA PRO A 99 -10.01 -10.40 2.92
C PRO A 99 -9.12 -10.64 4.16
N LYS A 100 -8.83 -11.90 4.49
CA LYS A 100 -7.99 -12.29 5.66
C LYS A 100 -6.68 -11.49 5.74
N ARG A 101 -6.02 -11.24 4.60
CA ARG A 101 -4.77 -10.46 4.52
C ARG A 101 -4.89 -9.02 5.01
N SER A 102 -6.10 -8.45 4.98
CA SER A 102 -6.37 -7.06 5.34
C SER A 102 -6.45 -6.85 6.86
N ILE A 103 -6.44 -7.94 7.64
CA ILE A 103 -6.29 -7.91 9.10
C ILE A 103 -4.95 -7.26 9.46
N ASN A 104 -3.87 -7.61 8.74
CA ASN A 104 -2.63 -6.87 8.82
C ASN A 104 -2.78 -5.57 8.01
N TRP A 105 -2.85 -4.43 8.69
CA TRP A 105 -3.07 -3.14 8.03
C TRP A 105 -1.99 -2.79 6.99
N LYS A 106 -0.74 -3.26 7.15
CA LYS A 106 0.33 -3.02 6.16
C LYS A 106 0.10 -3.78 4.85
N GLN A 107 -0.69 -4.85 4.88
CA GLN A 107 -1.10 -5.65 3.72
C GLN A 107 -2.54 -5.33 3.27
N ASN A 108 -3.17 -4.33 3.90
CA ASN A 108 -4.48 -3.85 3.52
C ASN A 108 -4.44 -3.18 2.15
N HIS A 109 -5.38 -3.54 1.28
CA HIS A 109 -5.39 -3.07 -0.09
C HIS A 109 -5.51 -1.53 -0.20
N PHE A 110 -6.32 -0.91 0.65
CA PHE A 110 -6.51 0.55 0.66
C PHE A 110 -5.30 1.29 1.19
N TYR A 111 -4.64 0.70 2.20
CA TYR A 111 -3.36 1.20 2.66
C TYR A 111 -2.32 1.19 1.54
N GLN A 112 -2.20 0.07 0.82
CA GLN A 112 -1.30 -0.07 -0.33
C GLN A 112 -1.62 0.95 -1.44
N CYS A 113 -2.91 1.17 -1.74
CA CYS A 113 -3.33 2.22 -2.68
C CYS A 113 -2.84 3.61 -2.21
N MET A 114 -2.97 3.92 -0.92
CA MET A 114 -2.45 5.17 -0.36
C MET A 114 -0.92 5.26 -0.48
N GLN A 115 -0.19 4.19 -0.17
CA GLN A 115 1.27 4.16 -0.28
C GLN A 115 1.76 4.49 -1.70
N MET A 116 1.05 4.00 -2.72
CA MET A 116 1.34 4.33 -4.13
C MET A 116 1.34 5.84 -4.41
N THR A 117 0.49 6.60 -3.71
CA THR A 117 0.35 8.06 -3.89
C THR A 117 1.43 8.88 -3.19
N LYS A 118 2.44 8.23 -2.60
CA LYS A 118 3.70 8.88 -2.24
C LYS A 118 4.48 9.30 -3.49
N TYR A 119 4.25 8.63 -4.61
CA TYR A 119 4.84 8.96 -5.91
C TYR A 119 3.86 9.72 -6.78
N ASN A 120 4.37 10.60 -7.66
CA ASN A 120 3.53 11.27 -8.66
C ASN A 120 3.00 10.28 -9.70
N TRP A 121 1.91 10.64 -10.38
CA TRP A 121 1.25 9.75 -11.35
C TRP A 121 2.19 9.29 -12.48
N LYS A 122 3.05 10.18 -12.99
CA LYS A 122 4.04 9.85 -14.03
C LYS A 122 4.97 8.73 -13.58
N THR A 123 5.44 8.79 -12.33
CA THR A 123 6.26 7.74 -11.72
C THR A 123 5.44 6.45 -11.59
N VAL A 124 4.24 6.51 -11.03
CA VAL A 124 3.39 5.34 -10.82
C VAL A 124 3.12 4.58 -12.12
N MET A 125 2.77 5.31 -13.17
CA MET A 125 2.54 4.77 -14.50
C MET A 125 3.82 4.23 -15.16
N SER A 126 4.99 4.82 -14.87
CA SER A 126 6.25 4.38 -15.46
C SER A 126 6.72 3.01 -14.97
N ILE A 127 6.29 2.60 -13.77
CA ILE A 127 6.68 1.33 -13.14
C ILE A 127 5.95 0.14 -13.78
N GLY A 128 4.71 0.33 -14.21
CA GLY A 128 3.94 -0.72 -14.86
C GLY A 128 2.46 -0.63 -14.57
N ASN A 129 1.77 -1.76 -14.68
CA ASN A 129 0.34 -1.87 -14.41
C ASN A 129 0.05 -2.20 -12.93
N TRP A 130 -1.23 -2.32 -12.58
CA TRP A 130 -1.65 -2.66 -11.23
C TRP A 130 -1.09 -4.00 -10.73
N SER A 131 -0.93 -4.99 -11.60
CA SER A 131 -0.37 -6.30 -11.21
C SER A 131 1.07 -6.18 -10.74
N ILE A 132 1.90 -5.36 -11.39
CA ILE A 132 3.28 -5.08 -10.93
C ILE A 132 3.25 -4.41 -9.55
N TRP A 133 2.40 -3.39 -9.37
CA TRP A 133 2.24 -2.74 -8.07
C TRP A 133 1.80 -3.71 -6.97
N ARG A 134 0.92 -4.66 -7.29
CA ARG A 134 0.54 -5.72 -6.34
C ARG A 134 1.71 -6.60 -5.95
N GLU A 135 2.56 -7.03 -6.89
CA GLU A 135 3.74 -7.84 -6.55
C GLU A 135 4.68 -7.10 -5.60
N ILE A 136 4.91 -5.79 -5.83
CA ILE A 136 5.69 -4.93 -4.92
C ILE A 136 5.03 -4.92 -3.53
N PHE A 137 3.71 -4.73 -3.49
CA PHE A 137 2.94 -4.64 -2.26
C PHE A 137 2.64 -5.98 -1.56
N ASP A 138 2.84 -7.12 -2.21
CA ASP A 138 2.73 -8.41 -1.53
C ASP A 138 4.05 -8.73 -0.79
N ASN A 139 5.12 -7.97 -1.04
CA ASN A 139 6.40 -8.11 -0.35
C ASN A 139 6.46 -7.27 0.94
N LYS A 140 6.21 -7.93 2.08
CA LYS A 140 6.16 -7.31 3.41
C LYS A 140 7.43 -6.51 3.75
N LYS A 141 8.62 -7.07 3.49
CA LYS A 141 9.90 -6.39 3.79
C LYS A 141 10.04 -5.08 3.03
N ILE A 142 9.56 -5.02 1.79
CA ILE A 142 9.63 -3.80 0.97
C ILE A 142 8.67 -2.72 1.49
N ILE A 143 7.45 -3.08 1.92
CA ILE A 143 6.46 -2.08 2.39
C ILE A 143 6.79 -1.57 3.79
N GLU A 144 7.41 -2.39 4.64
CA GLU A 144 7.67 -2.03 6.04
C GLU A 144 8.63 -0.85 6.18
N ASP A 145 9.51 -0.62 5.21
CA ASP A 145 10.47 0.46 5.20
C ASP A 145 10.40 1.25 3.88
N ASN A 146 9.96 2.51 3.99
CA ASN A 146 9.78 3.39 2.82
C ASN A 146 11.06 3.61 2.02
N ARG A 147 12.24 3.46 2.64
CA ARG A 147 13.53 3.59 1.96
C ARG A 147 13.74 2.42 0.99
N ILE A 148 13.37 1.21 1.40
CA ILE A 148 13.43 0.02 0.53
C ILE A 148 12.45 0.19 -0.63
N LEU A 149 11.20 0.57 -0.36
CA LEU A 149 10.21 0.83 -1.41
C LEU A 149 10.73 1.87 -2.42
N SER A 150 11.32 2.97 -1.94
CA SER A 150 11.89 4.01 -2.80
C SER A 150 13.00 3.46 -3.69
N TRP A 151 13.95 2.71 -3.12
CA TRP A 151 15.03 2.07 -3.87
C TRP A 151 14.49 1.08 -4.93
N VAL A 152 13.47 0.30 -4.57
CA VAL A 152 12.80 -0.67 -5.46
C VAL A 152 12.17 0.04 -6.66
N ILE A 153 11.45 1.14 -6.43
CA ILE A 153 10.85 1.95 -7.49
C ILE A 153 11.94 2.52 -8.43
N GLU A 154 13.06 3.00 -7.89
CA GLU A 154 14.17 3.52 -8.71
C GLU A 154 14.84 2.43 -9.57
N LYS A 155 15.02 1.21 -9.05
CA LYS A 155 15.55 0.09 -9.86
C LYS A 155 14.55 -0.32 -10.95
N LEU A 156 13.26 -0.43 -10.63
CA LEU A 156 12.24 -0.79 -11.62
C LEU A 156 12.11 0.24 -12.74
N LYS A 157 12.32 1.55 -12.48
CA LYS A 157 12.41 2.57 -13.53
C LYS A 157 13.52 2.24 -14.54
N LYS A 158 14.68 1.78 -14.07
CA LYS A 158 15.80 1.37 -14.95
C LYS A 158 15.46 0.11 -15.76
N PHE A 159 14.62 -0.76 -15.21
CA PHE A 159 14.19 -2.00 -15.87
C PHE A 159 13.06 -1.79 -16.90
N LYS A 160 12.45 -0.60 -16.94
CA LYS A 160 11.31 -0.29 -17.83
C LYS A 160 11.57 -0.66 -19.29
N LYS A 161 12.80 -0.47 -19.79
CA LYS A 161 13.18 -0.76 -21.18
C LYS A 161 13.00 -2.23 -21.58
N TYR A 162 13.00 -3.16 -20.61
CA TYR A 162 12.86 -4.60 -20.84
C TYR A 162 11.39 -5.07 -20.90
N LYS A 163 10.41 -4.17 -20.72
CA LYS A 163 8.97 -4.47 -20.80
C LYS A 163 8.57 -5.71 -19.98
N LEU A 164 9.09 -5.79 -18.76
CA LEU A 164 8.84 -6.86 -17.81
C LEU A 164 7.40 -6.85 -17.33
N GLY A 165 6.80 -8.03 -17.23
CA GLY A 165 5.51 -8.26 -16.60
C GLY A 165 5.63 -8.49 -15.09
N HIS A 166 4.48 -8.66 -14.44
CA HIS A 166 4.40 -8.90 -13.00
C HIS A 166 5.14 -10.18 -12.55
N LYS A 167 5.10 -11.26 -13.34
CA LYS A 167 5.83 -12.50 -13.00
C LYS A 167 7.35 -12.30 -13.13
N ASP A 168 7.77 -11.57 -14.15
CA ASP A 168 9.17 -11.34 -14.50
C ASP A 168 9.93 -10.55 -13.41
N ILE A 169 9.23 -9.70 -12.65
CA ILE A 169 9.84 -8.93 -11.55
C ILE A 169 9.92 -9.69 -10.22
N ARG A 170 9.27 -10.86 -10.09
CA ARG A 170 9.28 -11.64 -8.84
C ARG A 170 10.69 -12.03 -8.38
N PRO A 171 11.60 -12.51 -9.24
CA PRO A 171 12.97 -12.82 -8.82
C PRO A 171 13.68 -11.61 -8.22
N PHE A 172 13.47 -10.42 -8.80
CA PHE A 172 14.02 -9.16 -8.28
C PHE A 172 13.47 -8.85 -6.87
N LEU A 173 12.15 -8.88 -6.68
CA LEU A 173 11.53 -8.61 -5.38
C LEU A 173 11.91 -9.66 -4.33
N TYR A 174 12.05 -10.91 -4.74
CA TYR A 174 12.52 -12.01 -3.90
C TYR A 174 13.95 -11.76 -3.43
N ALA A 175 14.87 -11.40 -4.33
CA ALA A 175 16.26 -11.11 -3.99
C ALA A 175 16.37 -9.97 -2.97
N VAL A 176 15.60 -8.89 -3.16
CA VAL A 176 15.55 -7.76 -2.22
C VAL A 176 15.07 -8.20 -0.84
N SER A 177 13.96 -8.94 -0.77
CA SER A 177 13.42 -9.42 0.50
C SER A 177 14.35 -10.41 1.20
N ASN A 178 14.95 -11.33 0.44
CA ASN A 178 15.87 -12.32 0.97
C ASN A 178 17.15 -11.67 1.52
N ARG A 179 17.69 -10.64 0.84
CA ARG A 179 18.84 -9.86 1.33
C ARG A 179 18.61 -9.26 2.70
N LEU A 180 17.37 -8.86 2.99
CA LEU A 180 16.98 -8.16 4.21
C LEU A 180 16.24 -9.06 5.22
N LYS A 181 16.14 -10.36 4.96
CA LYS A 181 15.30 -11.29 5.73
C LYS A 181 15.63 -11.29 7.22
N LYS A 182 16.92 -11.31 7.55
CA LYS A 182 17.45 -11.36 8.93
C LYS A 182 18.00 -10.02 9.42
N ILE A 183 17.68 -8.93 8.73
CA ILE A 183 18.19 -7.59 9.05
C ILE A 183 17.03 -6.76 9.59
N ASP A 184 17.23 -6.20 10.78
CA ASP A 184 16.41 -5.08 11.22
C ASP A 184 16.89 -3.83 10.48
N THR A 185 16.09 -3.32 9.55
CA THR A 185 16.49 -2.17 8.74
C THR A 185 16.36 -0.86 9.51
N SER A 186 15.66 -0.83 10.64
CA SER A 186 15.51 0.38 11.45
C SER A 186 16.83 0.87 12.06
N VAL A 187 17.76 -0.05 12.33
CA VAL A 187 19.09 0.27 12.86
C VAL A 187 20.09 0.75 11.79
N LEU A 188 19.74 0.61 10.51
CA LEU A 188 20.60 1.04 9.41
C LEU A 188 20.29 2.47 9.02
N THR A 189 21.33 3.24 8.72
CA THR A 189 21.18 4.49 7.97
C THR A 189 20.72 4.18 6.53
N GLN A 190 20.17 5.20 5.84
CA GLN A 190 19.77 5.03 4.44
C GLN A 190 20.95 4.61 3.54
N LYS A 191 22.15 5.16 3.80
CA LYS A 191 23.35 4.84 3.03
C LYS A 191 23.75 3.37 3.20
N GLU A 192 23.76 2.86 4.42
CA GLU A 192 24.08 1.45 4.69
C GLU A 192 23.04 0.49 4.13
N LEU A 193 21.76 0.85 4.25
CA LEU A 193 20.66 0.08 3.67
C LEU A 193 20.81 -0.02 2.14
N TYR A 194 21.07 1.11 1.47
CA TYR A 194 21.23 1.13 0.02
C TYR A 194 22.49 0.40 -0.41
N TYR A 195 23.59 0.53 0.33
CA TYR A 195 24.79 -0.26 0.10
C TYR A 195 24.52 -1.77 0.13
N LYS A 196 23.78 -2.25 1.14
CA LYS A 196 23.41 -3.67 1.23
C LYS A 196 22.50 -4.15 0.09
N LEU A 197 21.63 -3.28 -0.40
CA LEU A 197 20.74 -3.56 -1.54
C LEU A 197 21.49 -3.53 -2.88
N ASP A 198 22.47 -2.63 -3.03
CA ASP A 198 23.30 -2.53 -4.24
C ASP A 198 24.34 -3.66 -4.36
N GLN A 199 24.57 -4.43 -3.28
CA GLN A 199 25.28 -5.71 -3.35
C GLN A 199 24.49 -6.81 -4.06
N ILE A 200 23.21 -6.58 -4.39
CA ILE A 200 22.46 -7.47 -5.27
C ILE A 200 22.73 -7.04 -6.70
N ASN A 201 23.48 -7.87 -7.42
CA ASN A 201 23.75 -7.63 -8.83
C ASN A 201 22.66 -8.34 -9.66
N PHE A 202 22.04 -7.58 -10.57
CA PHE A 202 20.93 -8.05 -11.40
C PHE A 202 21.36 -8.08 -12.86
N ARG A 203 21.11 -9.21 -13.52
CA ARG A 203 21.22 -9.37 -14.97
C ARG A 203 19.82 -9.59 -15.53
N ILE A 204 19.49 -8.86 -16.59
CA ILE A 204 18.21 -9.02 -17.29
C ILE A 204 18.48 -9.59 -18.66
N ASP A 205 17.91 -10.75 -18.93
CA ASP A 205 17.82 -11.31 -20.27
C ASP A 205 16.65 -10.62 -21.00
N PRO A 206 16.92 -9.75 -21.99
CA PRO A 206 15.87 -9.04 -22.71
C PRO A 206 15.01 -9.96 -23.58
N LEU A 207 15.55 -11.09 -24.06
CA LEU A 207 14.85 -12.01 -24.95
C LEU A 207 13.86 -12.86 -24.16
N ASN A 208 14.31 -13.39 -23.02
CA ASN A 208 13.51 -14.28 -22.18
C ASN A 208 12.73 -13.56 -21.06
N LYS A 209 12.87 -12.23 -20.96
CA LYS A 209 12.30 -11.39 -19.88
C LYS A 209 12.58 -11.94 -18.48
N LYS A 210 13.77 -12.49 -18.30
CA LYS A 210 14.18 -13.14 -17.07
C LYS A 210 15.13 -12.24 -16.31
N ILE A 211 14.85 -12.06 -15.01
CA ILE A 211 15.79 -11.43 -14.09
C ILE A 211 16.57 -12.53 -13.38
N GLU A 212 17.88 -12.47 -13.50
CA GLU A 212 18.83 -13.26 -12.73
C GLU A 212 19.55 -12.35 -11.73
N PHE A 213 19.95 -12.91 -10.60
CA PHE A 213 20.65 -12.15 -9.59
C PHE A 213 21.69 -13.00 -8.85
N ASN A 214 22.74 -12.35 -8.40
CA ASN A 214 23.69 -12.88 -7.44
C ASN A 214 23.98 -11.85 -6.35
N TYR A 215 24.40 -12.34 -5.18
CA TYR A 215 24.85 -11.48 -4.10
C TYR A 215 26.36 -11.31 -4.23
N VAL A 216 26.81 -10.08 -4.42
CA VAL A 216 28.23 -9.76 -4.45
C VAL A 216 28.69 -9.59 -3.00
N GLN A 217 29.61 -10.45 -2.56
CA GLN A 217 30.42 -10.15 -1.39
C GLN A 217 31.47 -9.14 -1.86
N LYS A 218 31.33 -7.89 -1.40
CA LYS A 218 32.38 -6.89 -1.50
C LYS A 218 33.01 -6.75 -0.13
#